data_AF-A0A935U576-F1
#
_entry.id   AF-A0A935U576-F1
#
_cell.length_a   1.000
_cell.length_b   1.000
_cell.length_c   1.000
_cell.angle_alpha   90.00
_cell.angle_beta   90.00
_cell.angle_gamma   90.00
#
_symmetry.space_group_name_H-M   'P 1'
#
loop_
_entity.id
_entity.type
_entity.pdbx_description
1 polymer ?
#
loop_
_entity_poly.entity_id
_entity_poly.type
_entity_poly.pdbx_seq_one_letter_code
_entity_poly.pdbx_strand_id
1 'polypeptide(L)'
;MELSEGGVITIYKKKWSRQFLGFIAVTMRWPMLLLLSLGRFLKINCIFTVYPGSQRDVDGYFPKGLKWFLKPVASGKPFVAGVITTGNGLGRGLVLAVPNTVDQFRQDRELVGTIMKNLKLTRTLTGARTIAIAGQGPRFFRSHFPYEQPFVYGLKGRVFSVVETVERVTEKHGLRKEQTTVAILGVGEIGAAIISNLEEKGYRAVGIEIRIADGRVEIGREGMERLKGADLVVVQTPRGDDVVPYYGNLKDTAILIDDSHPRITVRPDDVKFYKVAIGRSGVEFKPPLPGYEKYWIPGCVQESMVVAESGKVDLSQEDFNRRSKELGFFAHLVDDR
;
A
#
# COMPACT_ATOMS: atom_id res chain seq x y z
N MET A 1 36.70 12.61 0.39
CA MET A 1 35.61 13.41 -0.18
C MET A 1 34.72 12.42 -0.94
N GLU A 2 33.96 11.65 -0.17
CA GLU A 2 33.14 10.54 -0.66
C GLU A 2 31.72 11.04 -0.87
N LEU A 3 31.19 10.77 -2.07
CA LEU A 3 29.85 11.08 -2.51
C LEU A 3 28.84 10.33 -1.63
N SER A 4 28.11 11.08 -0.81
CA SER A 4 26.98 10.54 -0.04
C SER A 4 25.83 10.22 -1.00
N GLU A 5 25.72 8.95 -1.40
CA GLU A 5 24.55 8.44 -2.10
C GLU A 5 23.27 8.75 -1.31
N GLY A 6 22.32 9.35 -2.01
CA GLY A 6 21.08 9.92 -1.50
C GLY A 6 20.39 9.03 -0.47
N GLY A 7 20.35 9.52 0.76
CA GLY A 7 19.64 8.89 1.84
C GLY A 7 18.15 8.83 1.54
N VAL A 8 17.67 7.65 1.13
CA VAL A 8 16.31 7.22 1.45
C VAL A 8 16.15 7.46 2.93
N ILE A 9 15.28 8.42 3.27
CA ILE A 9 15.01 8.89 4.63
C ILE A 9 15.09 7.71 5.59
N THR A 10 15.83 7.91 6.68
CA THR A 10 16.16 6.91 7.68
C THR A 10 14.89 6.50 8.45
N ILE A 11 13.96 5.79 7.79
CA ILE A 11 12.64 5.34 8.29
C ILE A 11 12.80 4.28 9.40
N TYR A 12 14.03 3.86 9.72
CA TYR A 12 14.36 2.80 10.66
C TYR A 12 15.45 3.24 11.65
N LYS A 13 15.13 4.15 12.58
CA LYS A 13 15.83 4.12 13.87
C LYS A 13 15.63 2.71 14.45
N LYS A 14 16.72 2.00 14.75
CA LYS A 14 16.69 0.68 15.40
C LYS A 14 15.80 0.76 16.64
N LYS A 15 14.60 0.21 16.58
CA LYS A 15 13.75 0.06 17.74
C LYS A 15 13.92 -1.36 18.26
N TRP A 16 14.56 -1.48 19.43
CA TRP A 16 14.74 -2.73 20.16
C TRP A 16 13.44 -3.54 20.28
N SER A 17 12.28 -2.86 20.37
CA SER A 17 10.96 -3.49 20.40
C SER A 17 10.66 -4.38 19.19
N ARG A 18 11.10 -4.01 17.97
CA ARG A 18 10.88 -4.83 16.76
C ARG A 18 11.78 -6.06 16.73
N GLN A 19 13.02 -5.93 17.20
CA GLN A 19 13.95 -7.05 17.30
C GLN A 19 13.53 -8.06 18.37
N PHE A 20 13.00 -7.57 19.48
CA PHE A 20 12.42 -8.41 20.52
C PHE A 20 11.17 -9.15 20.03
N LEU A 21 10.26 -8.46 19.32
CA LEU A 21 9.10 -9.11 18.68
C LEU A 21 9.52 -10.16 17.65
N GLY A 22 10.53 -9.89 16.82
CA GLY A 22 11.06 -10.87 15.87
C GLY A 22 11.68 -12.09 16.56
N PHE A 23 12.41 -11.89 17.65
CA PHE A 23 12.99 -12.98 18.46
C PHE A 23 11.91 -13.84 19.12
N ILE A 24 10.93 -13.22 19.79
CA ILE A 24 9.77 -13.93 20.37
C ILE A 24 9.01 -14.67 19.28
N ALA A 25 8.83 -14.05 18.12
CA ALA A 25 8.04 -14.66 17.06
C ALA A 25 8.62 -15.97 16.53
N VAL A 26 9.95 -16.07 16.53
CA VAL A 26 10.68 -17.28 16.13
C VAL A 26 10.71 -18.31 17.25
N THR A 27 10.98 -17.89 18.48
CA THR A 27 11.21 -18.79 19.62
C THR A 27 9.92 -19.27 20.31
N MET A 28 8.88 -18.43 20.33
CA MET A 28 7.58 -18.70 20.98
C MET A 28 6.44 -18.91 19.98
N ARG A 29 6.74 -19.46 18.80
CA ARG A 29 5.75 -19.60 17.72
C ARG A 29 4.50 -20.36 18.14
N TRP A 30 4.65 -21.50 18.80
CA TRP A 30 3.52 -22.34 19.24
C TRP A 30 2.64 -21.65 20.30
N PRO A 31 3.22 -21.07 21.39
CA PRO A 31 2.47 -20.21 22.31
C PRO A 31 1.74 -19.06 21.61
N MET A 32 2.36 -18.39 20.63
CA MET A 32 1.70 -17.32 19.89
C MET A 32 0.52 -17.83 19.05
N LEU A 33 0.63 -18.99 18.40
CA LEU A 33 -0.49 -19.58 17.66
C LEU A 33 -1.68 -19.90 18.58
N LEU A 34 -1.42 -20.36 19.80
CA LEU A 34 -2.44 -20.54 20.83
C LEU A 34 -3.07 -19.21 21.25
N LEU A 35 -2.26 -18.17 21.49
CA LEU A 35 -2.76 -16.82 21.77
C LEU A 35 -3.61 -16.25 20.62
N LEU A 36 -3.25 -16.56 19.37
CA LEU A 36 -4.02 -16.14 18.20
C LEU A 36 -5.40 -16.80 18.13
N SER A 37 -5.58 -17.98 18.73
CA SER A 37 -6.91 -18.60 18.86
C SER A 37 -7.86 -17.77 19.75
N LEU A 38 -7.32 -17.00 20.69
CA LEU A 38 -8.08 -16.01 21.46
C LEU A 38 -8.53 -14.82 20.60
N GLY A 39 -8.00 -14.68 19.38
CA GLY A 39 -8.37 -13.62 18.43
C GLY A 39 -9.86 -13.57 18.11
N ARG A 40 -10.56 -14.72 18.21
CA ARG A 40 -12.02 -14.79 18.05
C ARG A 40 -12.76 -13.97 19.10
N PHE A 41 -12.30 -14.02 20.36
CA PHE A 41 -12.85 -13.22 21.46
C PHE A 41 -12.48 -11.74 21.33
N LEU A 42 -11.31 -11.44 20.77
CA LEU A 42 -10.84 -10.07 20.53
C LEU A 42 -11.43 -9.42 19.26
N LYS A 43 -12.38 -10.10 18.59
CA LYS A 43 -13.04 -9.67 17.35
C LYS A 43 -12.04 -9.29 16.25
N ILE A 44 -10.99 -10.10 16.06
CA ILE A 44 -10.07 -9.92 14.93
C ILE A 44 -10.81 -10.26 13.63
N ASN A 45 -11.09 -9.25 12.81
CA ASN A 45 -11.92 -9.41 11.59
C ASN A 45 -11.10 -9.34 10.29
N CYS A 46 -9.90 -8.76 10.32
CA CYS A 46 -9.02 -8.62 9.15
C CYS A 46 -7.58 -9.00 9.50
N ILE A 47 -6.85 -9.52 8.53
CA ILE A 47 -5.40 -9.71 8.61
C ILE A 47 -4.73 -8.85 7.53
N PHE A 48 -3.72 -8.09 7.93
CA PHE A 48 -2.95 -7.22 7.04
C PHE A 48 -1.51 -7.68 7.00
N THR A 49 -1.09 -8.18 5.85
CA THR A 49 0.27 -8.67 5.65
C THR A 49 1.14 -7.57 5.08
N VAL A 50 2.22 -7.25 5.79
CA VAL A 50 3.27 -6.34 5.36
C VAL A 50 4.56 -7.11 5.17
N TYR A 51 5.44 -6.61 4.33
CA TYR A 51 6.76 -7.22 4.14
C TYR A 51 7.81 -6.11 3.92
N PRO A 52 9.07 -6.38 4.29
CA PRO A 52 10.18 -5.47 4.06
C PRO A 52 10.48 -5.33 2.56
N GLY A 53 10.67 -4.09 2.10
CA GLY A 53 11.04 -3.80 0.72
C GLY A 53 12.48 -4.21 0.40
N SER A 54 13.38 -4.20 1.40
CA SER A 54 14.80 -4.51 1.22
C SER A 54 15.34 -5.51 2.26
N GLN A 55 16.49 -6.12 1.97
CA GLN A 55 17.20 -6.96 2.94
C GLN A 55 17.57 -6.16 4.21
N ARG A 56 17.83 -4.85 4.09
CA ARG A 56 18.10 -3.97 5.23
C ARG A 56 16.91 -3.85 6.18
N ASP A 57 15.69 -3.91 5.65
CA ASP A 57 14.46 -3.86 6.44
C ASP A 57 14.19 -5.22 7.13
N VAL A 58 14.44 -6.34 6.43
CA VAL A 58 14.42 -7.70 7.02
C VAL A 58 15.38 -7.73 8.22
N ASP A 59 16.58 -7.21 8.03
CA ASP A 59 17.64 -7.13 9.02
C ASP A 59 17.31 -6.29 10.26
N GLY A 60 16.33 -5.39 10.13
CA GLY A 60 15.80 -4.59 11.23
C GLY A 60 14.97 -5.41 12.22
N TYR A 61 14.41 -6.56 11.80
CA TYR A 61 13.59 -7.43 12.66
C TYR A 61 14.40 -8.39 13.53
N PHE A 62 15.72 -8.54 13.30
CA PHE A 62 16.53 -9.55 13.98
C PHE A 62 17.75 -8.95 14.71
N PRO A 63 18.06 -9.40 15.94
CA PRO A 63 19.28 -9.02 16.65
C PRO A 63 20.54 -9.38 15.85
N LYS A 64 21.53 -8.48 15.77
CA LYS A 64 22.73 -8.62 14.92
C LYS A 64 23.47 -9.97 15.09
N GLY A 65 23.66 -10.44 16.32
CA GLY A 65 24.41 -11.68 16.60
C GLY A 65 23.66 -12.98 16.30
N LEU A 66 22.34 -12.93 16.14
CA LEU A 66 21.49 -14.12 15.96
C LEU A 66 20.87 -14.22 14.56
N LYS A 67 21.17 -13.27 13.66
CA LYS A 67 20.56 -13.18 12.33
C LYS A 67 20.75 -14.45 11.50
N TRP A 68 21.93 -15.06 11.56
CA TRP A 68 22.31 -16.21 10.73
C TRP A 68 21.42 -17.43 11.01
N PHE A 69 20.94 -17.60 12.25
CA PHE A 69 20.05 -18.69 12.65
C PHE A 69 18.58 -18.28 12.61
N LEU A 70 18.24 -17.08 13.10
CA LEU A 70 16.83 -16.66 13.19
C LEU A 70 16.20 -16.39 11.82
N LYS A 71 16.95 -15.86 10.85
CA LYS A 71 16.39 -15.52 9.52
C LYS A 71 15.92 -16.77 8.75
N PRO A 72 16.74 -17.84 8.58
CA PRO A 72 16.26 -19.05 7.93
C PRO A 72 15.04 -19.64 8.63
N VAL A 73 15.04 -19.66 9.97
CA VAL A 73 13.94 -20.23 10.76
C VAL A 73 12.66 -19.39 10.64
N ALA A 74 12.78 -18.07 10.50
CA ALA A 74 11.65 -17.15 10.34
C ALA A 74 11.12 -17.04 8.91
N SER A 75 11.89 -17.49 7.92
CA SER A 75 11.51 -17.42 6.50
C SER A 75 10.16 -18.11 6.26
N GLY A 76 9.29 -17.45 5.50
CA GLY A 76 7.96 -17.95 5.15
C GLY A 76 6.95 -17.96 6.31
N LYS A 77 7.32 -17.45 7.48
CA LYS A 77 6.50 -17.48 8.69
C LYS A 77 6.08 -16.06 9.10
N PRO A 78 4.83 -15.67 8.81
CA PRO A 78 4.29 -14.40 9.29
C PRO A 78 4.32 -14.32 10.82
N PHE A 79 4.55 -13.11 11.33
CA PHE A 79 4.54 -12.81 12.76
C PHE A 79 3.83 -11.50 13.06
N VAL A 80 3.31 -11.35 14.28
CA VAL A 80 2.58 -10.14 14.69
C VAL A 80 3.52 -8.95 14.76
N ALA A 81 3.27 -7.96 13.91
CA ALA A 81 3.99 -6.69 13.86
C ALA A 81 3.18 -5.53 14.45
N GLY A 82 1.88 -5.70 14.62
CA GLY A 82 0.99 -4.69 15.18
C GLY A 82 -0.48 -5.06 15.13
N VAL A 83 -1.32 -4.11 15.53
CA VAL A 83 -2.77 -4.19 15.48
C VAL A 83 -3.35 -2.92 14.86
N ILE A 84 -4.57 -3.00 14.37
CA ILE A 84 -5.32 -1.84 13.86
C ILE A 84 -6.74 -1.87 14.41
N THR A 85 -7.27 -0.71 14.80
CA THR A 85 -8.68 -0.55 15.15
C THR A 85 -9.53 -0.31 13.90
N THR A 86 -10.76 -0.82 13.86
CA THR A 86 -11.64 -0.61 12.69
C THR A 86 -12.46 0.67 12.76
N GLY A 87 -12.45 1.36 13.91
CA GLY A 87 -13.10 2.66 14.14
C GLY A 87 -14.62 2.63 14.36
N ASN A 88 -15.28 1.53 14.00
CA ASN A 88 -16.74 1.34 14.09
C ASN A 88 -17.18 0.32 15.15
N GLY A 89 -16.26 -0.16 16.00
CA GLY A 89 -16.54 -1.18 17.01
C GLY A 89 -16.81 -2.59 16.47
N LEU A 90 -16.77 -2.79 15.14
CA LEU A 90 -17.01 -4.09 14.50
C LEU A 90 -15.81 -5.06 14.60
N GLY A 91 -14.63 -4.58 15.01
CA GLY A 91 -13.51 -5.45 15.30
C GLY A 91 -12.15 -4.75 15.34
N ARG A 92 -11.12 -5.57 15.12
CA ARG A 92 -9.72 -5.15 15.01
C ARG A 92 -9.06 -5.92 13.86
N GLY A 93 -8.01 -5.36 13.30
CA GLY A 93 -7.13 -6.08 12.39
C GLY A 93 -5.82 -6.47 13.05
N LEU A 94 -5.23 -7.56 12.55
CA LEU A 94 -3.91 -8.01 12.93
C LEU A 94 -2.91 -7.68 11.81
N VAL A 95 -1.84 -6.95 12.14
CA VAL A 95 -0.76 -6.67 11.19
C VAL A 95 0.30 -7.76 11.33
N LEU A 96 0.53 -8.50 10.25
CA LEU A 96 1.51 -9.56 10.17
C LEU A 96 2.67 -9.14 9.27
N ALA A 97 3.90 -9.21 9.76
CA ALA A 97 5.09 -9.04 8.93
C ALA A 97 5.60 -10.40 8.44
N VAL A 98 6.06 -10.44 7.20
CA VAL A 98 6.79 -11.60 6.64
C VAL A 98 8.25 -11.18 6.46
N PRO A 99 9.23 -11.89 7.05
CA PRO A 99 10.64 -11.48 7.02
C PRO A 99 11.35 -11.92 5.73
N ASN A 100 10.78 -11.60 4.57
CA ASN A 100 11.28 -11.99 3.26
C ASN A 100 11.25 -10.79 2.30
N THR A 101 12.19 -10.73 1.37
CA THR A 101 12.31 -9.62 0.40
C THR A 101 11.40 -9.81 -0.81
N VAL A 102 11.19 -8.72 -1.57
CA VAL A 102 10.45 -8.76 -2.83
C VAL A 102 11.09 -9.72 -3.84
N ASP A 103 12.43 -9.74 -3.93
CA ASP A 103 13.14 -10.63 -4.84
C ASP A 103 12.93 -12.11 -4.51
N GLN A 104 12.84 -12.45 -3.22
CA GLN A 104 12.52 -13.81 -2.79
C GLN A 104 11.10 -14.20 -3.22
N PHE A 105 10.11 -13.31 -3.09
CA PHE A 105 8.75 -13.60 -3.55
C PHE A 105 8.66 -13.76 -5.07
N ARG A 106 9.50 -13.04 -5.81
CA ARG A 106 9.56 -13.12 -7.28
C ARG A 106 10.09 -14.49 -7.72
N GLN A 107 11.14 -14.99 -7.08
CA GLN A 107 11.89 -16.16 -7.52
C GLN A 107 11.41 -17.48 -6.90
N ASP A 108 10.90 -17.46 -5.67
CA ASP A 108 10.62 -18.68 -4.89
C ASP A 108 9.11 -18.93 -4.72
N ARG A 109 8.57 -19.80 -5.58
CA ARG A 109 7.16 -20.19 -5.57
C ARG A 109 6.78 -20.99 -4.31
N GLU A 110 7.68 -21.82 -3.79
CA GLU A 110 7.43 -22.64 -2.60
C GLU A 110 7.36 -21.78 -1.33
N LEU A 111 8.22 -20.77 -1.24
CA LEU A 111 8.16 -19.76 -0.18
C LEU A 111 6.81 -19.03 -0.18
N VAL A 112 6.34 -18.57 -1.35
CA VAL A 112 5.03 -17.92 -1.47
C VAL A 112 3.91 -18.86 -1.03
N GLY A 113 3.94 -20.12 -1.47
CA GLY A 113 2.98 -21.14 -1.03
C GLY A 113 2.98 -21.36 0.49
N THR A 114 4.16 -21.39 1.10
CA THR A 114 4.34 -21.53 2.55
C THR A 114 3.76 -20.33 3.31
N ILE A 115 4.01 -19.11 2.83
CA ILE A 115 3.46 -17.88 3.43
C ILE A 115 1.93 -17.90 3.35
N MET A 116 1.38 -18.20 2.17
CA MET A 116 -0.07 -18.26 1.94
C MET A 116 -0.73 -19.29 2.85
N LYS A 117 -0.14 -20.48 3.00
CA LYS A 117 -0.62 -21.52 3.93
C LYS A 117 -0.61 -21.03 5.38
N ASN A 118 0.46 -20.37 5.82
CA ASN A 118 0.58 -19.84 7.17
C ASN A 118 -0.41 -18.68 7.44
N LEU A 119 -0.69 -17.84 6.43
CA LEU A 119 -1.70 -16.79 6.52
C LEU A 119 -3.11 -17.39 6.62
N LYS A 120 -3.44 -18.42 5.81
CA LYS A 120 -4.71 -19.16 5.92
C LYS A 120 -4.86 -19.80 7.31
N LEU A 121 -3.81 -20.42 7.84
CA LEU A 121 -3.82 -20.98 9.20
C LEU A 121 -4.09 -19.89 10.24
N THR A 122 -3.39 -18.76 10.15
CA THR A 122 -3.57 -17.64 11.08
C THR A 122 -5.00 -17.11 11.04
N ARG A 123 -5.59 -17.00 9.83
CA ARG A 123 -6.99 -16.64 9.65
C ARG A 123 -7.94 -17.61 10.33
N THR A 124 -7.72 -18.91 10.19
CA THR A 124 -8.55 -19.94 10.83
C THR A 124 -8.51 -19.84 12.36
N LEU A 125 -7.32 -19.56 12.92
CA LEU A 125 -7.14 -19.38 14.36
C LEU A 125 -7.83 -18.12 14.87
N THR A 126 -7.61 -16.98 14.22
CA THR A 126 -8.15 -15.68 14.67
C THR A 126 -9.63 -15.50 14.39
N GLY A 127 -10.19 -16.24 13.41
CA GLY A 127 -11.56 -16.03 12.93
C GLY A 127 -11.69 -14.83 11.97
N ALA A 128 -10.57 -14.29 11.47
CA ALA A 128 -10.61 -13.17 10.53
C ALA A 128 -11.39 -13.53 9.26
N ARG A 129 -12.06 -12.54 8.67
CA ARG A 129 -12.86 -12.72 7.45
C ARG A 129 -11.99 -12.57 6.21
N THR A 130 -11.06 -11.62 6.22
CA THR A 130 -10.25 -11.27 5.06
C THR A 130 -8.75 -11.21 5.38
N ILE A 131 -7.94 -11.37 4.34
CA ILE A 131 -6.49 -11.21 4.38
C ILE A 131 -6.08 -10.26 3.24
N ALA A 132 -5.51 -9.12 3.56
CA ALA A 132 -4.89 -8.22 2.57
C ALA A 132 -3.36 -8.35 2.61
N ILE A 133 -2.74 -8.19 1.44
CA ILE A 133 -1.29 -8.11 1.28
C ILE A 133 -0.96 -6.70 0.79
N ALA A 134 -0.17 -5.95 1.56
CA ALA A 134 0.17 -4.56 1.25
C ALA A 134 1.32 -4.46 0.23
N GLY A 135 1.47 -3.31 -0.44
CA GLY A 135 2.62 -3.01 -1.31
C GLY A 135 2.58 -3.69 -2.70
N GLN A 136 3.75 -3.93 -3.27
CA GLN A 136 3.97 -4.66 -4.53
C GLN A 136 3.72 -6.19 -4.46
N GLY A 137 3.57 -6.76 -3.26
CA GLY A 137 3.46 -8.19 -3.00
C GLY A 137 2.31 -8.89 -3.71
N PRO A 138 1.08 -8.32 -3.77
CA PRO A 138 -0.05 -8.97 -4.43
C PRO A 138 0.25 -9.46 -5.84
N ARG A 139 1.06 -8.73 -6.62
CA ARG A 139 1.46 -9.12 -7.98
C ARG A 139 2.25 -10.44 -7.98
N PHE A 140 3.24 -10.57 -7.11
CA PHE A 140 4.10 -11.75 -7.02
C PHE A 140 3.38 -12.94 -6.38
N PHE A 141 2.50 -12.66 -5.43
CA PHE A 141 1.69 -13.71 -4.81
C PHE A 141 0.67 -14.27 -5.81
N ARG A 142 0.03 -13.42 -6.61
CA ARG A 142 -0.92 -13.83 -7.66
C ARG A 142 -0.28 -14.68 -8.76
N SER A 143 0.97 -14.40 -9.15
CA SER A 143 1.65 -15.21 -10.17
C SER A 143 1.98 -16.63 -9.70
N HIS A 144 2.07 -16.83 -8.38
CA HIS A 144 2.55 -18.08 -7.78
C HIS A 144 1.45 -18.87 -7.07
N PHE A 145 0.35 -18.22 -6.69
CA PHE A 145 -0.76 -18.79 -5.91
C PHE A 145 -2.13 -18.22 -6.34
N PRO A 146 -3.18 -19.04 -6.47
CA PRO A 146 -4.54 -18.57 -6.78
C PRO A 146 -5.05 -17.59 -5.73
N TYR A 147 -5.32 -16.36 -6.17
CA TYR A 147 -5.71 -15.27 -5.29
C TYR A 147 -7.23 -15.29 -5.08
N GLU A 148 -7.68 -16.20 -4.23
CA GLU A 148 -9.08 -16.43 -3.90
C GLU A 148 -9.40 -16.04 -2.46
N GLN A 149 -10.68 -15.99 -2.10
CA GLN A 149 -11.11 -15.82 -0.71
C GLN A 149 -10.37 -16.77 0.25
N PRO A 150 -9.90 -16.30 1.41
CA PRO A 150 -10.17 -14.99 2.04
C PRO A 150 -9.23 -13.85 1.63
N PHE A 151 -8.40 -14.04 0.60
CA PHE A 151 -7.44 -13.02 0.18
C PHE A 151 -8.09 -11.91 -0.65
N VAL A 152 -7.71 -10.68 -0.36
CA VAL A 152 -8.20 -9.45 -1.00
C VAL A 152 -7.05 -8.81 -1.77
N TYR A 153 -7.23 -8.61 -3.07
CA TYR A 153 -6.13 -8.19 -3.97
C TYR A 153 -5.78 -6.71 -3.77
N GLY A 154 -6.77 -5.89 -3.42
CA GLY A 154 -6.55 -4.47 -3.12
C GLY A 154 -6.68 -3.56 -4.33
N LEU A 155 -7.14 -4.05 -5.48
CA LEU A 155 -7.36 -3.24 -6.69
C LEU A 155 -8.47 -2.20 -6.48
N LYS A 156 -9.62 -2.61 -5.95
CA LYS A 156 -10.78 -1.72 -5.77
C LYS A 156 -10.50 -0.62 -4.77
N GLY A 157 -9.80 -0.97 -3.69
CA GLY A 157 -9.39 -0.02 -2.68
C GLY A 157 -8.34 0.96 -3.17
N ARG A 158 -7.42 0.54 -4.04
CA ARG A 158 -6.47 1.45 -4.70
C ARG A 158 -7.19 2.42 -5.65
N VAL A 159 -8.05 1.90 -6.51
CA VAL A 159 -8.88 2.72 -7.42
C VAL A 159 -9.68 3.74 -6.62
N PHE A 160 -10.43 3.30 -5.61
CA PHE A 160 -11.16 4.19 -4.71
C PHE A 160 -10.25 5.25 -4.10
N SER A 161 -9.08 4.86 -3.57
CA SER A 161 -8.18 5.81 -2.90
C SER A 161 -7.64 6.90 -3.81
N VAL A 162 -7.27 6.56 -5.04
CA VAL A 162 -6.79 7.54 -6.02
C VAL A 162 -7.95 8.42 -6.48
N VAL A 163 -9.08 7.82 -6.87
CA VAL A 163 -10.25 8.55 -7.40
C VAL A 163 -10.82 9.51 -6.34
N GLU A 164 -10.99 9.06 -5.10
CA GLU A 164 -11.45 9.92 -4.01
C GLU A 164 -10.44 11.05 -3.71
N THR A 165 -9.13 10.79 -3.85
CA THR A 165 -8.11 11.85 -3.72
C THR A 165 -8.25 12.86 -4.85
N VAL A 166 -8.38 12.42 -6.10
CA VAL A 166 -8.60 13.29 -7.27
C VAL A 166 -9.86 14.15 -7.09
N GLU A 167 -10.98 13.56 -6.68
CA GLU A 167 -12.23 14.30 -6.43
C GLU A 167 -12.04 15.39 -5.38
N ARG A 168 -11.43 15.05 -4.22
CA ARG A 168 -11.22 16.02 -3.15
C ARG A 168 -10.19 17.10 -3.49
N VAL A 169 -9.15 16.77 -4.25
CA VAL A 169 -8.18 17.75 -4.74
C VAL A 169 -8.86 18.70 -5.73
N THR A 170 -9.64 18.17 -6.66
CA THR A 170 -10.44 18.95 -7.61
C THR A 170 -11.36 19.93 -6.87
N GLU A 171 -12.11 19.45 -5.88
CA GLU A 171 -13.00 20.28 -5.04
C GLU A 171 -12.22 21.34 -4.26
N LYS A 172 -11.12 20.97 -3.59
CA LYS A 172 -10.29 21.91 -2.79
C LYS A 172 -9.73 23.05 -3.63
N HIS A 173 -9.36 22.78 -4.88
CA HIS A 173 -8.77 23.79 -5.78
C HIS A 173 -9.77 24.39 -6.76
N GLY A 174 -11.08 24.11 -6.61
CA GLY A 174 -12.14 24.68 -7.45
C GLY A 174 -12.02 24.32 -8.93
N LEU A 175 -11.42 23.17 -9.27
CA LEU A 175 -11.28 22.72 -10.64
C LEU A 175 -12.64 22.20 -11.16
N ARG A 176 -12.94 22.45 -12.43
CA ARG A 176 -14.16 21.93 -13.08
C ARG A 176 -13.88 20.55 -13.66
N LYS A 177 -14.63 19.52 -13.26
CA LYS A 177 -14.36 18.12 -13.59
C LYS A 177 -14.20 17.90 -15.10
N GLU A 178 -15.11 18.49 -15.88
CA GLU A 178 -15.21 18.34 -17.34
C GLU A 178 -14.05 19.02 -18.08
N GLN A 179 -13.35 19.93 -17.41
CA GLN A 179 -12.19 20.67 -17.95
C GLN A 179 -10.87 20.18 -17.38
N THR A 180 -10.91 19.34 -16.35
CA THR A 180 -9.71 18.88 -15.63
C THR A 180 -9.13 17.67 -16.33
N THR A 181 -7.89 17.79 -16.78
CA THR A 181 -7.13 16.67 -17.33
C THR A 181 -6.34 15.97 -16.24
N VAL A 182 -6.59 14.67 -16.04
CA VAL A 182 -5.89 13.83 -15.05
C VAL A 182 -4.97 12.87 -15.78
N ALA A 183 -3.67 13.04 -15.66
CA ALA A 183 -2.68 12.12 -16.21
C ALA A 183 -2.27 11.06 -15.19
N ILE A 184 -2.30 9.78 -15.57
CA ILE A 184 -1.80 8.67 -14.77
C ILE A 184 -0.40 8.28 -15.27
N LEU A 185 0.64 8.66 -14.52
CA LEU A 185 2.03 8.34 -14.83
C LEU A 185 2.36 6.91 -14.37
N GLY A 186 2.40 5.98 -15.31
CA GLY A 186 2.57 4.55 -15.06
C GLY A 186 1.25 3.80 -15.19
N VAL A 187 0.91 3.38 -16.41
CA VAL A 187 -0.34 2.66 -16.70
C VAL A 187 -0.12 1.16 -16.64
N GLY A 188 -0.64 0.53 -15.60
CA GLY A 188 -0.86 -0.92 -15.52
C GLY A 188 -2.33 -1.25 -15.31
N GLU A 189 -2.62 -2.45 -14.80
CA GLU A 189 -3.98 -2.90 -14.43
C GLU A 189 -4.71 -1.88 -13.54
N ILE A 190 -4.02 -1.36 -12.52
CA ILE A 190 -4.57 -0.37 -11.58
C ILE A 190 -4.80 0.97 -12.29
N GLY A 191 -3.83 1.44 -13.08
CA GLY A 191 -3.93 2.71 -13.81
C GLY A 191 -5.07 2.73 -14.81
N ALA A 192 -5.26 1.63 -15.55
CA ALA A 192 -6.39 1.49 -16.47
C ALA A 192 -7.75 1.53 -15.75
N ALA A 193 -7.86 0.86 -14.60
CA ALA A 193 -9.08 0.88 -13.79
C ALA A 193 -9.37 2.28 -13.20
N ILE A 194 -8.33 3.04 -12.84
CA ILE A 194 -8.46 4.43 -12.39
C ILE A 194 -8.95 5.33 -13.53
N ILE A 195 -8.35 5.22 -14.72
CA ILE A 195 -8.75 6.01 -15.90
C ILE A 195 -10.23 5.79 -16.19
N SER A 196 -10.65 4.53 -16.32
CA SER A 196 -12.05 4.18 -16.57
C SER A 196 -12.99 4.76 -15.51
N ASN A 197 -12.63 4.66 -14.22
CA ASN A 197 -13.49 5.18 -13.16
C ASN A 197 -13.53 6.71 -13.07
N LEU A 198 -12.47 7.40 -13.50
CA LEU A 198 -12.43 8.86 -13.60
C LEU A 198 -13.24 9.36 -14.81
N GLU A 199 -13.15 8.66 -15.95
CA GLU A 199 -13.93 8.99 -17.16
C GLU A 199 -15.43 8.85 -16.89
N GLU A 200 -15.86 7.78 -16.22
CA GLU A 200 -17.25 7.60 -15.74
C GLU A 200 -17.75 8.75 -14.85
N LYS A 201 -16.82 9.44 -14.17
CA LYS A 201 -17.10 10.59 -13.30
C LYS A 201 -17.03 11.94 -14.01
N GLY A 202 -16.78 11.95 -15.32
CA GLY A 202 -16.74 13.16 -16.15
C GLY A 202 -15.37 13.85 -16.21
N TYR A 203 -14.30 13.21 -15.75
CA TYR A 203 -12.93 13.74 -15.93
C TYR A 203 -12.38 13.36 -17.30
N ARG A 204 -11.46 14.18 -17.82
CA ARG A 204 -10.59 13.76 -18.93
C ARG A 204 -9.37 13.04 -18.36
N ALA A 205 -9.44 11.72 -18.22
CA ALA A 205 -8.31 10.92 -17.73
C ALA A 205 -7.45 10.38 -18.88
N VAL A 206 -6.13 10.47 -18.76
CA VAL A 206 -5.19 9.98 -19.78
C VAL A 206 -4.08 9.15 -19.14
N GLY A 207 -3.68 8.09 -19.82
CA GLY A 207 -2.56 7.28 -19.40
C GLY A 207 -1.21 7.81 -19.90
N ILE A 208 -0.14 7.67 -19.12
CA ILE A 208 1.23 7.86 -19.60
C ILE A 208 1.96 6.53 -19.38
N GLU A 209 2.27 5.86 -20.50
CA GLU A 209 3.08 4.65 -20.47
C GLU A 209 4.51 4.97 -20.08
N ILE A 210 5.07 4.10 -19.23
CA ILE A 210 6.45 4.21 -18.76
C ILE A 210 7.25 3.01 -19.27
N ARG A 211 8.51 3.25 -19.60
CA ARG A 211 9.50 2.20 -19.85
C ARG A 211 10.58 2.28 -18.78
N ILE A 212 11.15 1.14 -18.41
CA ILE A 212 12.29 1.10 -17.49
C ILE A 212 13.54 0.81 -18.33
N ALA A 213 14.42 1.79 -18.46
CA ALA A 213 15.71 1.67 -19.13
C ALA A 213 16.81 2.03 -18.13
N ASP A 214 17.81 1.16 -17.98
CA ASP A 214 18.95 1.34 -17.07
C ASP A 214 18.55 1.75 -15.63
N GLY A 215 17.45 1.16 -15.13
CA GLY A 215 16.93 1.43 -13.78
C GLY A 215 16.25 2.79 -13.61
N ARG A 216 15.95 3.48 -14.72
CA ARG A 216 15.24 4.76 -14.76
C ARG A 216 13.91 4.60 -15.48
N VAL A 217 12.92 5.36 -15.03
CA VAL A 217 11.65 5.50 -15.75
C VAL A 217 11.84 6.50 -16.88
N GLU A 218 11.37 6.12 -18.07
CA GLU A 218 11.34 6.94 -19.27
C GLU A 218 9.91 7.03 -19.82
N ILE A 219 9.52 8.23 -20.26
CA ILE A 219 8.25 8.48 -20.96
C ILE A 219 8.52 8.84 -22.41
N GLY A 220 7.72 8.30 -23.32
CA GLY A 220 7.80 8.62 -24.74
C GLY A 220 7.31 10.04 -25.05
N ARG A 221 7.52 10.49 -26.30
CA ARG A 221 7.09 11.81 -26.78
C ARG A 221 5.61 12.10 -26.52
N GLU A 222 4.73 11.15 -26.82
CA GLU A 222 3.29 11.31 -26.57
C GLU A 222 2.96 11.43 -25.08
N GLY A 223 3.63 10.62 -24.24
CA GLY A 223 3.52 10.71 -22.79
C GLY A 223 3.94 12.07 -22.25
N MET A 224 5.01 12.64 -22.82
CA MET A 224 5.48 13.98 -22.48
C MET A 224 4.46 15.07 -22.84
N GLU A 225 3.81 14.98 -24.00
CA GLU A 225 2.76 15.93 -24.38
C GLU A 225 1.52 15.81 -23.47
N ARG A 226 1.14 14.59 -23.10
CA ARG A 226 0.08 14.35 -22.10
C ARG A 226 0.45 14.95 -20.73
N LEU A 227 1.71 14.83 -20.32
CA LEU A 227 2.20 15.37 -19.05
C LEU A 227 2.12 16.90 -19.01
N LYS A 228 2.58 17.57 -20.08
CA LYS A 228 2.54 19.04 -20.21
C LYS A 228 1.14 19.62 -20.14
N GLY A 229 0.15 18.88 -20.66
CA GLY A 229 -1.24 19.32 -20.69
C GLY A 229 -2.07 18.99 -19.44
N ALA A 230 -1.52 18.25 -18.48
CA ALA A 230 -2.27 17.74 -17.35
C ALA A 230 -2.44 18.80 -16.24
N ASP A 231 -3.65 18.89 -15.68
CA ASP A 231 -3.92 19.69 -14.48
C ASP A 231 -3.59 18.92 -13.21
N LEU A 232 -3.86 17.61 -13.21
CA LEU A 232 -3.54 16.69 -12.14
C LEU A 232 -2.66 15.57 -12.69
N VAL A 233 -1.58 15.23 -11.98
CA VAL A 233 -0.70 14.10 -12.34
C VAL A 233 -0.67 13.10 -11.19
N VAL A 234 -1.25 11.92 -11.40
CA VAL A 234 -1.17 10.80 -10.46
C VAL A 234 0.08 9.99 -10.76
N VAL A 235 1.00 9.92 -9.80
CA VAL A 235 2.27 9.20 -9.92
C VAL A 235 2.09 7.76 -9.44
N GLN A 236 2.07 6.82 -10.39
CA GLN A 236 2.01 5.36 -10.19
C GLN A 236 3.26 4.63 -10.72
N THR A 237 4.42 5.27 -10.58
CA THR A 237 5.71 4.71 -10.95
C THR A 237 6.25 3.75 -9.87
N PRO A 238 7.25 2.92 -10.18
CA PRO A 238 7.93 2.07 -9.20
C PRO A 238 8.46 2.83 -7.98
N ARG A 239 8.92 4.07 -8.15
CA ARG A 239 9.32 4.99 -7.08
C ARG A 239 8.74 6.38 -7.34
N GLY A 240 8.35 7.09 -6.30
CA GLY A 240 7.82 8.45 -6.45
C GLY A 240 8.80 9.39 -7.15
N ASP A 241 10.07 9.35 -6.77
CA ASP A 241 11.10 10.22 -7.35
C ASP A 241 11.40 9.94 -8.83
N ASP A 242 10.79 8.91 -9.44
CA ASP A 242 10.84 8.70 -10.89
C ASP A 242 10.18 9.86 -11.66
N VAL A 243 9.38 10.71 -11.01
CA VAL A 243 8.78 11.92 -11.62
C VAL A 243 9.73 13.13 -11.67
N VAL A 244 10.79 13.14 -10.85
CA VAL A 244 11.69 14.30 -10.67
C VAL A 244 12.29 14.83 -11.98
N PRO A 245 12.75 13.99 -12.93
CA PRO A 245 13.29 14.47 -14.20
C PRO A 245 12.29 15.27 -15.06
N TYR A 246 11.00 15.19 -14.75
CA TYR A 246 9.92 15.75 -15.55
C TYR A 246 9.27 17.00 -14.94
N TYR A 247 9.75 17.48 -13.79
CA TYR A 247 9.17 18.67 -13.15
C TYR A 247 9.14 19.89 -14.06
N GLY A 248 10.22 20.13 -14.82
CA GLY A 248 10.27 21.23 -15.79
C GLY A 248 9.33 21.08 -17.01
N ASN A 249 8.62 19.95 -17.12
CA ASN A 249 7.63 19.71 -18.18
C ASN A 249 6.20 19.77 -17.67
N LEU A 250 6.00 19.95 -16.36
CA LEU A 250 4.67 20.12 -15.81
C LEU A 250 4.12 21.50 -16.18
N LYS A 251 2.80 21.60 -16.27
CA LYS A 251 2.11 22.89 -16.26
C LYS A 251 2.39 23.57 -14.92
N ASP A 252 2.59 24.89 -14.91
CA ASP A 252 2.87 25.66 -13.68
C ASP A 252 1.78 25.50 -12.61
N THR A 253 0.54 25.23 -13.03
CA THR A 253 -0.60 25.01 -12.13
C THR A 253 -0.84 23.54 -11.80
N ALA A 254 0.02 22.63 -12.26
CA ALA A 254 -0.16 21.20 -12.08
C ALA A 254 -0.11 20.82 -10.60
N ILE A 255 -0.94 19.85 -10.22
CA ILE A 255 -0.96 19.27 -8.89
C ILE A 255 -0.56 17.80 -9.00
N LEU A 256 0.41 17.38 -8.20
CA LEU A 256 0.89 16.01 -8.17
C LEU A 256 0.18 15.23 -7.06
N ILE A 257 -0.28 14.03 -7.40
CA ILE A 257 -0.90 13.08 -6.50
C ILE A 257 -0.01 11.85 -6.43
N ASP A 258 0.60 11.61 -5.28
CA ASP A 258 1.55 10.53 -5.06
C ASP A 258 0.85 9.25 -4.57
N ASP A 259 0.74 8.24 -5.45
CA ASP A 259 0.30 6.87 -5.11
C ASP A 259 1.47 5.86 -5.13
N SER A 260 2.70 6.35 -5.27
CA SER A 260 3.89 5.51 -5.34
C SER A 260 4.34 5.00 -3.97
N HIS A 261 5.07 3.88 -3.98
CA HIS A 261 5.78 3.37 -2.82
C HIS A 261 7.11 2.71 -3.25
N PRO A 262 8.28 3.30 -2.93
CA PRO A 262 8.51 4.46 -2.06
C PRO A 262 7.91 5.78 -2.61
N ARG A 263 7.59 6.71 -1.70
CA ARG A 263 6.93 8.01 -1.98
C ARG A 263 7.86 9.05 -2.63
N ILE A 264 7.31 10.14 -3.15
CA ILE A 264 8.07 11.31 -3.64
C ILE A 264 8.75 12.00 -2.45
N THR A 265 10.05 12.23 -2.56
CA THR A 265 10.88 12.88 -1.53
C THR A 265 11.47 14.21 -1.99
N VAL A 266 11.74 14.39 -3.29
CA VAL A 266 12.21 15.66 -3.84
C VAL A 266 11.01 16.48 -4.31
N ARG A 267 10.75 17.63 -3.70
CA ARG A 267 9.55 18.44 -4.00
C ARG A 267 9.95 19.90 -4.22
N PRO A 268 9.78 20.46 -5.42
CA PRO A 268 10.00 21.88 -5.66
C PRO A 268 8.84 22.69 -5.05
N ASP A 269 9.14 23.92 -4.61
CA ASP A 269 8.22 24.77 -3.80
C ASP A 269 6.96 25.21 -4.56
N ASP A 270 7.09 25.34 -5.88
CA ASP A 270 6.06 25.80 -6.82
C ASP A 270 5.03 24.71 -7.16
N VAL A 271 5.34 23.44 -6.92
CA VAL A 271 4.42 22.33 -7.21
C VAL A 271 3.64 21.91 -5.95
N LYS A 272 2.32 21.74 -6.11
CA LYS A 272 1.46 21.22 -5.04
C LYS A 272 1.48 19.70 -5.03
N PHE A 273 1.58 19.10 -3.84
CA PHE A 273 1.67 17.65 -3.67
C PHE A 273 0.60 17.13 -2.73
N TYR A 274 -0.03 16.02 -3.11
CA TYR A 274 -0.97 15.29 -2.26
C TYR A 274 -0.57 13.82 -2.19
N LYS A 275 -0.43 13.26 -0.98
CA LYS A 275 -0.25 11.81 -0.83
C LYS A 275 -1.61 11.10 -0.87
N VAL A 276 -1.70 10.02 -1.63
CA VAL A 276 -2.86 9.11 -1.55
C VAL A 276 -2.83 8.37 -0.22
N ALA A 277 -3.77 8.72 0.65
CA ALA A 277 -3.98 8.09 1.94
C ALA A 277 -5.47 8.12 2.30
N ILE A 278 -6.02 6.98 2.72
CA ILE A 278 -7.42 6.90 3.16
C ILE A 278 -7.50 7.08 4.68
N GLY A 279 -8.57 7.71 5.12
CA GLY A 279 -8.95 7.88 6.52
C GLY A 279 -10.30 7.24 6.81
N ARG A 280 -10.50 6.97 8.09
CA ARG A 280 -11.80 6.69 8.72
C ARG A 280 -11.69 7.02 10.20
N SER A 281 -12.73 7.65 10.76
CA SER A 281 -12.75 7.97 12.19
C SER A 281 -12.53 6.72 13.05
N GLY A 282 -11.69 6.84 14.08
CA GLY A 282 -11.38 5.75 15.03
C GLY A 282 -10.46 4.64 14.51
N VAL A 283 -9.97 4.72 13.26
CA VAL A 283 -8.97 3.78 12.73
C VAL A 283 -7.56 4.24 13.12
N GLU A 284 -6.79 3.35 13.73
CA GLU A 284 -5.42 3.61 14.15
C GLU A 284 -4.56 2.34 14.08
N PHE A 285 -3.42 2.42 13.41
CA PHE A 285 -2.36 1.41 13.38
C PHE A 285 -1.44 1.57 14.59
N LYS A 286 -1.15 0.45 15.27
CA LYS A 286 -0.26 0.37 16.42
C LYS A 286 0.75 -0.78 16.22
N PRO A 287 2.02 -0.48 15.88
CA PRO A 287 2.57 0.83 15.50
C PRO A 287 2.10 1.29 14.10
N PRO A 288 2.35 2.55 13.72
CA PRO A 288 2.11 3.04 12.35
C PRO A 288 2.86 2.23 11.30
N LEU A 289 2.29 2.15 10.09
CA LEU A 289 2.97 1.57 8.94
C LEU A 289 4.16 2.46 8.52
N PRO A 290 5.25 1.89 7.98
CA PRO A 290 6.38 2.69 7.50
C PRO A 290 5.96 3.72 6.45
N GLY A 291 6.30 5.00 6.66
CA GLY A 291 5.95 6.11 5.77
C GLY A 291 4.48 6.55 5.81
N TYR A 292 3.72 6.06 6.79
CA TYR A 292 2.31 6.40 7.01
C TYR A 292 2.11 6.94 8.42
N GLU A 293 1.23 7.92 8.56
CA GLU A 293 0.69 8.29 9.85
C GLU A 293 -0.16 7.17 10.44
N LYS A 294 -0.33 7.19 11.77
CA LYS A 294 -1.06 6.15 12.50
C LYS A 294 -2.50 5.96 12.04
N TYR A 295 -3.13 6.97 11.45
CA TYR A 295 -4.51 6.95 10.97
C TYR A 295 -4.62 6.87 9.44
N TRP A 296 -3.50 6.80 8.71
CA TRP A 296 -3.52 6.64 7.26
C TRP A 296 -3.63 5.17 6.86
N ILE A 297 -4.59 4.89 6.00
CA ILE A 297 -4.98 3.56 5.56
C ILE A 297 -4.60 3.40 4.08
N PRO A 298 -3.75 2.41 3.73
CA PRO A 298 -3.52 2.05 2.34
C PRO A 298 -4.78 1.47 1.68
N GLY A 299 -4.98 1.70 0.38
CA GLY A 299 -6.16 1.21 -0.36
C GLY A 299 -6.40 -0.31 -0.22
N CYS A 300 -5.34 -1.12 -0.26
CA CYS A 300 -5.45 -2.57 -0.04
C CYS A 300 -5.98 -2.96 1.35
N VAL A 301 -5.63 -2.21 2.40
CA VAL A 301 -6.14 -2.41 3.76
C VAL A 301 -7.61 -2.00 3.82
N GLN A 302 -7.95 -0.87 3.23
CA GLN A 302 -9.31 -0.37 3.16
C GLN A 302 -10.24 -1.38 2.44
N GLU A 303 -9.82 -1.96 1.32
CA GLU A 303 -10.60 -3.02 0.63
C GLU A 303 -10.88 -4.21 1.55
N SER A 304 -9.87 -4.69 2.27
CA SER A 304 -10.04 -5.81 3.19
C SER A 304 -10.99 -5.48 4.34
N MET A 305 -11.01 -4.24 4.83
CA MET A 305 -11.99 -3.78 5.81
C MET A 305 -13.41 -3.72 5.22
N VAL A 306 -13.57 -3.14 4.04
CA VAL A 306 -14.89 -3.08 3.36
C VAL A 306 -15.44 -4.48 3.09
N VAL A 307 -14.62 -5.41 2.62
CA VAL A 307 -15.04 -6.80 2.36
C VAL A 307 -15.37 -7.51 3.68
N ALA A 308 -14.56 -7.34 4.73
CA ALA A 308 -14.83 -7.96 6.03
C ALA A 308 -16.14 -7.45 6.67
N GLU A 309 -16.43 -6.15 6.53
CA GLU A 309 -17.61 -5.51 7.11
C GLU A 309 -18.88 -5.71 6.28
N SER A 310 -18.76 -5.76 4.95
CA SER A 310 -19.91 -5.98 4.07
C SER A 310 -20.25 -7.46 3.89
N GLY A 311 -19.29 -8.37 4.08
CA GLY A 311 -19.45 -9.79 3.73
C GLY A 311 -19.56 -10.04 2.23
N LYS A 312 -19.35 -9.01 1.39
CA LYS A 312 -19.45 -9.08 -0.06
C LYS A 312 -18.07 -8.90 -0.67
N VAL A 313 -17.66 -9.89 -1.47
CA VAL A 313 -16.35 -9.96 -2.09
C VAL A 313 -16.41 -9.40 -3.51
N ASP A 314 -17.44 -9.79 -4.25
CA ASP A 314 -17.60 -9.48 -5.67
C ASP A 314 -18.47 -8.23 -5.87
N LEU A 315 -18.05 -7.13 -5.25
CA LEU A 315 -18.66 -5.83 -5.51
C LEU A 315 -18.16 -5.28 -6.86
N SER A 316 -19.01 -4.62 -7.65
CA SER A 316 -18.53 -3.77 -8.75
C SER A 316 -17.63 -2.64 -8.21
N GLN A 317 -16.86 -1.95 -9.06
CA GLN A 317 -16.08 -0.79 -8.60
C GLN A 317 -16.99 0.31 -8.05
N GLU A 318 -18.12 0.56 -8.71
CA GLU A 318 -19.12 1.55 -8.27
C GLU A 318 -19.73 1.19 -6.91
N ASP A 319 -20.18 -0.07 -6.75
CA ASP A 319 -20.74 -0.53 -5.46
C ASP A 319 -19.69 -0.49 -4.35
N PHE A 320 -18.44 -0.83 -4.67
CA PHE A 320 -17.33 -0.72 -3.72
C PHE A 320 -17.11 0.74 -3.31
N ASN A 321 -17.09 1.69 -4.25
CA ASN A 321 -16.92 3.11 -3.96
C ASN A 321 -18.07 3.63 -3.07
N ARG A 322 -19.32 3.31 -3.42
CA ARG A 322 -20.50 3.68 -2.63
C ARG A 322 -20.42 3.11 -1.22
N ARG A 323 -20.14 1.80 -1.10
CA ARG A 323 -20.02 1.13 0.20
C ARG A 323 -18.87 1.69 1.04
N SER A 324 -17.75 2.06 0.41
CA SER A 324 -16.62 2.67 1.09
C SER A 324 -17.01 3.99 1.74
N LYS A 325 -17.75 4.85 1.03
CA LYS A 325 -18.27 6.12 1.57
C LYS A 325 -19.29 5.90 2.69
N GLU A 326 -20.23 4.97 2.53
CA GLU A 326 -21.20 4.59 3.58
C GLU A 326 -20.53 4.12 4.87
N LEU A 327 -19.40 3.41 4.75
CA LEU A 327 -18.61 2.95 5.89
C LEU A 327 -17.76 4.06 6.53
N GLY A 328 -17.77 5.28 5.97
CA GLY A 328 -17.07 6.45 6.47
C GLY A 328 -15.61 6.54 6.04
N PHE A 329 -15.22 5.83 4.97
CA PHE A 329 -13.88 6.00 4.38
C PHE A 329 -13.83 7.24 3.51
N PHE A 330 -12.70 7.95 3.56
CA PHE A 330 -12.47 9.17 2.80
C PHE A 330 -10.99 9.37 2.48
N ALA A 331 -10.65 10.12 1.43
CA ALA A 331 -9.25 10.47 1.19
C ALA A 331 -8.81 11.63 2.10
N HIS A 332 -7.67 11.45 2.77
CA HIS A 332 -6.99 12.54 3.45
C HIS A 332 -6.34 13.45 2.41
N LEU A 333 -6.60 14.75 2.50
CA LEU A 333 -5.83 15.74 1.75
C LEU A 333 -4.53 16.03 2.48
N VAL A 334 -3.59 15.09 2.34
CA VAL A 334 -2.26 15.20 2.94
C VAL A 334 -1.40 16.11 2.08
N ASP A 335 -1.29 17.37 2.49
CA ASP A 335 -0.26 18.29 2.01
C ASP A 335 0.97 18.10 2.91
N ASP A 336 1.88 17.21 2.53
CA ASP A 336 3.03 16.77 3.34
C ASP A 336 4.20 17.77 3.28
N ARG A 337 3.91 19.07 3.18
CA ARG A 337 4.92 20.16 3.21
C ARG A 337 5.46 20.39 4.62
#